data_AF-A0A821Y4F1-F1
#
_entry.id   AF-A0A821Y4F1-F1
#
_cell.length_a   1.000
_cell.length_b   1.000
_cell.length_c   1.000
_cell.angle_alpha   90.00
_cell.angle_beta   90.00
_cell.angle_gamma   90.00
#
_symmetry.space_group_name_H-M   'P 1'
#
loop_
_entity.id
_entity.type
_entity.pdbx_description
1 polymer ?
#
loop_
_entity_poly.entity_id
_entity_poly.type
_entity_poly.pdbx_seq_one_letter_code
_entity_poly.pdbx_strand_id
1 'polypeptide(L)'
;MGAQYSSLNDLKSNEYLSRFVSEETISVNDPFWNQFLSFRLQSPFTTAHSKLIDESCSIFLQQFEANNPKTNNYGTLIEVFIRLATAVRDECDDNIVTWQTYSALFILRCITKYFIEIDSEQNLYPYFLPQNNSDRISLMSFFVDTLFRTTIAIPVELYSYALHLEVLNTLLSLLSIQMCGKEAALISAIYSIFMHRLDPLLISEFTRTLLEHFIKQTECPSTLAVAPLDGSNGDSGTLYKIGQSFAYGLWSVVTLGMGSSSTSNTTDETLTANDPAYELRNHHLANQSIHLLLILSNHFTNDAHRNPYRLALLHFTDTQDSPTNLPDSEPLPWFSVDYRRLYDVLCQTVHTDQSTLLLYMLLHRNQHFKAYVISRTNIDQIVLPVLRVIYTATERNSHHIYMSLIILLILSEDDYFNKTIHDIKLKKLTW
;
A
#
# COMPACT_ATOMS: atom_id res chain seq x y z
N MET A 1 25.69 -3.97 -22.59
CA MET A 1 24.39 -4.19 -23.26
C MET A 1 23.38 -3.32 -22.56
N GLY A 2 22.96 -2.23 -23.23
CA GLY A 2 22.23 -1.13 -22.60
C GLY A 2 20.74 -1.44 -22.46
N ALA A 3 20.17 -1.14 -21.29
CA ALA A 3 18.73 -1.07 -21.13
C ALA A 3 18.17 -0.06 -22.14
N GLN A 4 17.29 -0.52 -23.04
CA GLN A 4 16.57 0.36 -23.94
C GLN A 4 15.52 1.11 -23.10
N TYR A 5 15.70 2.42 -23.00
CA TYR A 5 14.72 3.32 -22.38
C TYR A 5 13.74 3.74 -23.47
N SER A 6 12.47 3.46 -23.27
CA SER A 6 11.42 3.90 -24.18
C SER A 6 10.69 5.06 -23.56
N SER A 7 10.63 6.17 -24.28
CA SER A 7 9.71 7.24 -23.95
C SER A 7 8.27 6.72 -24.06
N LEU A 8 7.31 7.36 -23.38
CA LEU A 8 5.87 7.05 -23.48
C LEU A 8 5.35 6.96 -24.93
N ASN A 9 6.06 7.60 -25.88
CA ASN A 9 5.75 7.55 -27.31
C ASN A 9 6.24 6.26 -28.01
N ASP A 10 7.30 5.62 -27.50
CA ASP A 10 7.87 4.39 -28.08
C ASP A 10 7.14 3.12 -27.62
N LEU A 11 6.25 3.24 -26.63
CA LEU A 11 5.41 2.15 -26.12
C LEU A 11 4.47 1.57 -27.19
N LYS A 12 3.99 2.40 -28.11
CA LYS A 12 3.10 1.98 -29.21
C LYS A 12 3.81 1.12 -30.27
N SER A 13 5.14 1.21 -30.36
CA SER A 13 5.96 0.47 -31.32
C SER A 13 6.73 -0.69 -30.70
N ASN A 14 6.47 -1.03 -29.43
CA ASN A 14 7.25 -2.05 -28.74
C ASN A 14 6.85 -3.47 -29.19
N GLU A 15 7.79 -4.15 -29.86
CA GLU A 15 7.64 -5.53 -30.35
C GLU A 15 7.38 -6.55 -29.22
N TYR A 16 7.90 -6.31 -28.01
CA TYR A 16 7.69 -7.23 -26.90
C TYR A 16 6.27 -7.13 -26.32
N LEU A 17 5.72 -5.92 -26.25
CA LEU A 17 4.33 -5.71 -25.82
C LEU A 17 3.34 -6.24 -26.86
N SER A 18 3.62 -6.04 -28.15
CA SER A 18 2.77 -6.59 -29.21
C SER A 18 2.79 -8.12 -29.21
N ARG A 19 3.94 -8.75 -28.95
CA ARG A 19 4.03 -10.21 -28.80
C ARG A 19 3.27 -10.72 -27.58
N PHE A 20 3.39 -10.05 -26.42
CA PHE A 20 2.66 -10.43 -25.20
C PHE A 20 1.14 -10.40 -25.38
N VAL A 21 0.65 -9.44 -26.17
CA VAL A 21 -0.78 -9.20 -26.45
C VAL A 21 -1.31 -10.02 -27.64
N SER A 22 -0.43 -10.68 -28.39
CA SER A 22 -0.77 -11.47 -29.55
C SER A 22 -1.55 -12.76 -29.22
N GLU A 23 -1.91 -13.53 -30.25
CA GLU A 23 -2.53 -14.85 -30.12
C GLU A 23 -1.52 -15.97 -29.77
N GLU A 24 -0.24 -15.64 -29.57
CA GLU A 24 0.81 -16.60 -29.19
C GLU A 24 0.74 -16.94 -27.69
N THR A 25 0.78 -18.23 -27.37
CA THR A 25 0.90 -18.74 -25.99
C THR A 25 2.35 -18.70 -25.54
N ILE A 26 2.66 -17.94 -24.50
CA ILE A 26 4.02 -17.79 -23.98
C ILE A 26 4.21 -18.73 -22.78
N SER A 27 5.18 -19.64 -22.86
CA SER A 27 5.48 -20.57 -21.76
C SER A 27 6.23 -19.89 -20.60
N VAL A 28 6.08 -20.41 -19.38
CA VAL A 28 6.71 -19.86 -18.16
C VAL A 28 8.26 -19.83 -18.24
N ASN A 29 8.85 -20.77 -19.00
CA ASN A 29 10.31 -20.92 -19.14
C ASN A 29 10.87 -20.24 -20.39
N ASP A 30 10.06 -19.46 -21.11
CA ASP A 30 10.50 -18.79 -22.32
C ASP A 30 11.54 -17.68 -22.01
N PRO A 31 12.68 -17.60 -22.73
CA PRO A 31 13.64 -16.51 -22.57
C PRO A 31 13.06 -15.13 -22.89
N PHE A 32 11.89 -15.06 -23.56
CA PHE A 32 11.09 -13.86 -23.75
C PHE A 32 10.94 -13.07 -22.46
N TRP A 33 10.64 -13.71 -21.33
CA TRP A 33 10.38 -13.03 -20.06
C TRP A 33 11.58 -12.22 -19.57
N ASN A 34 12.79 -12.72 -19.77
CA ASN A 34 13.99 -12.00 -19.36
C ASN A 34 14.17 -10.71 -20.15
N GLN A 35 13.86 -10.72 -21.45
CA GLN A 35 13.95 -9.54 -22.30
C GLN A 35 12.79 -8.58 -22.03
N PHE A 36 11.57 -9.11 -21.95
CA PHE A 36 10.35 -8.33 -21.69
C PHE A 36 10.39 -7.62 -20.34
N LEU A 37 10.79 -8.31 -19.27
CA LEU A 37 10.86 -7.74 -17.92
C LEU A 37 12.13 -6.92 -17.67
N SER A 38 13.13 -7.02 -18.56
CA SER A 38 14.28 -6.10 -18.56
C SER A 38 13.95 -4.74 -19.17
N PHE A 39 12.84 -4.66 -19.89
CA PHE A 39 12.36 -3.42 -20.48
C PHE A 39 11.89 -2.45 -19.40
N ARG A 40 12.29 -1.18 -19.50
CA ARG A 40 11.97 -0.16 -18.50
C ARG A 40 10.69 0.57 -18.88
N LEU A 41 9.54 0.05 -18.46
CA LEU A 41 8.31 0.83 -18.42
C LEU A 41 8.43 1.90 -17.34
N GLN A 42 8.27 3.16 -17.73
CA GLN A 42 8.26 4.28 -16.80
C GLN A 42 6.87 4.33 -16.15
N SER A 43 6.80 3.97 -14.86
CA SER A 43 5.57 4.07 -14.06
C SER A 43 5.09 5.52 -13.98
N PRO A 44 3.77 5.78 -14.01
CA PRO A 44 3.26 7.14 -14.13
C PRO A 44 3.56 8.01 -12.90
N PHE A 45 4.01 9.22 -13.17
CA PHE A 45 4.49 10.16 -12.15
C PHE A 45 3.47 11.20 -11.69
N THR A 46 2.39 11.43 -12.44
CA THR A 46 1.29 12.35 -12.11
C THR A 46 -0.03 11.75 -12.58
N THR A 47 -1.17 12.26 -12.13
CA THR A 47 -2.49 11.81 -12.64
C THR A 47 -2.61 11.98 -14.15
N ALA A 48 -2.01 13.05 -14.69
CA ALA A 48 -1.90 13.26 -16.12
C ALA A 48 -1.09 12.14 -16.77
N HIS A 49 0.06 11.75 -16.21
CA HIS A 49 0.84 10.62 -16.73
C HIS A 49 0.15 9.26 -16.56
N SER A 50 -0.58 9.03 -15.47
CA SER A 50 -1.35 7.78 -15.30
C SER A 50 -2.44 7.68 -16.34
N LYS A 51 -3.17 8.77 -16.59
CA LYS A 51 -4.17 8.84 -17.65
C LYS A 51 -3.55 8.65 -19.02
N LEU A 52 -2.39 9.27 -19.28
CA LEU A 52 -1.68 9.10 -20.55
C LEU A 52 -1.19 7.65 -20.77
N ILE A 53 -0.77 6.96 -19.71
CA ILE A 53 -0.41 5.53 -19.79
C ILE A 53 -1.67 4.70 -20.00
N ASP A 54 -2.73 4.93 -19.23
CA ASP A 54 -4.00 4.21 -19.39
C ASP A 54 -4.55 4.40 -20.83
N GLU A 55 -4.51 5.63 -21.37
CA GLU A 55 -4.89 5.96 -22.75
C GLU A 55 -3.95 5.30 -23.78
N SER A 56 -2.64 5.31 -23.55
CA SER A 56 -1.66 4.74 -24.49
C SER A 56 -1.66 3.22 -24.49
N CYS A 57 -1.96 2.60 -23.35
CA CYS A 57 -2.05 1.16 -23.18
C CYS A 57 -3.46 0.62 -23.48
N SER A 58 -4.48 1.46 -23.58
CA SER A 58 -5.88 1.05 -23.81
C SER A 58 -6.05 0.09 -24.99
N ILE A 59 -5.40 0.37 -26.14
CA ILE A 59 -5.47 -0.48 -27.34
C ILE A 59 -4.85 -1.87 -27.07
N PHE A 60 -3.70 -1.90 -26.40
CA PHE A 60 -3.05 -3.15 -26.03
C PHE A 60 -3.88 -3.95 -25.02
N LEU A 61 -4.50 -3.28 -24.05
CA LEU A 61 -5.35 -3.91 -23.05
C LEU A 61 -6.65 -4.47 -23.66
N GLN A 62 -7.27 -3.77 -24.61
CA GLN A 62 -8.42 -4.27 -25.37
C GLN A 62 -8.07 -5.49 -26.23
N GLN A 63 -6.92 -5.47 -26.91
CA GLN A 63 -6.44 -6.63 -27.65
C GLN A 63 -6.12 -7.80 -26.71
N PHE A 64 -5.56 -7.50 -25.55
CA PHE A 64 -5.22 -8.50 -24.54
C PHE A 64 -6.48 -9.16 -23.98
N GLU A 65 -7.52 -8.39 -23.69
CA GLU A 65 -8.83 -8.89 -23.26
C GLU A 65 -9.43 -9.89 -24.26
N ALA A 66 -9.35 -9.61 -25.56
CA ALA A 66 -9.88 -10.50 -26.60
C ALA A 66 -9.07 -11.81 -26.76
N ASN A 67 -7.74 -11.76 -26.56
CA ASN A 67 -6.83 -12.86 -26.84
C ASN A 67 -6.51 -13.71 -25.61
N ASN A 68 -6.46 -13.12 -24.42
CA ASN A 68 -6.06 -13.78 -23.18
C ASN A 68 -6.93 -15.00 -22.79
N PRO A 69 -8.25 -15.06 -23.06
CA PRO A 69 -9.03 -16.29 -22.84
C PRO A 69 -8.47 -17.51 -23.59
N LYS A 70 -7.77 -17.31 -24.71
CA LYS A 70 -7.16 -18.38 -25.52
C LYS A 70 -5.69 -18.61 -25.16
N THR A 71 -4.93 -17.54 -24.93
CA THR A 71 -3.48 -17.64 -24.71
C THR A 71 -3.11 -17.90 -23.26
N ASN A 72 -3.95 -17.47 -22.31
CA ASN A 72 -3.69 -17.48 -20.87
C ASN A 72 -2.33 -16.85 -20.49
N ASN A 73 -1.89 -15.84 -21.24
CA ASN A 73 -0.62 -15.14 -21.01
C ASN A 73 -0.63 -14.37 -19.67
N TYR A 74 -1.80 -14.00 -19.17
CA TYR A 74 -1.95 -13.41 -17.85
C TYR A 74 -1.63 -14.41 -16.72
N GLY A 75 -2.17 -15.62 -16.81
CA GLY A 75 -1.89 -16.69 -15.85
C GLY A 75 -0.41 -17.10 -15.86
N THR A 76 0.20 -17.19 -17.05
CA THR A 76 1.64 -17.49 -17.14
C THR A 76 2.51 -16.36 -16.59
N LEU A 77 2.12 -15.09 -16.75
CA LEU A 77 2.81 -13.96 -16.12
C LEU A 77 2.71 -14.00 -14.58
N ILE A 78 1.57 -14.42 -14.02
CA ILE A 78 1.44 -14.63 -12.57
C ILE A 78 2.40 -15.73 -12.11
N GLU A 79 2.47 -16.86 -12.81
CA GLU A 79 3.41 -17.94 -12.48
C GLU A 79 4.88 -17.49 -12.58
N VAL A 80 5.23 -16.70 -13.60
CA VAL A 80 6.56 -16.09 -13.73
C VAL A 80 6.85 -15.14 -12.57
N PHE A 81 5.91 -14.28 -12.19
CA PHE A 81 6.04 -13.41 -11.03
C PHE A 81 6.25 -14.21 -9.76
N ILE A 82 5.47 -15.28 -9.51
CA ILE A 82 5.62 -16.13 -8.33
C ILE A 82 7.04 -16.70 -8.28
N ARG A 83 7.54 -17.25 -9.39
CA ARG A 83 8.92 -17.77 -9.48
C ARG A 83 9.96 -16.70 -9.17
N LEU A 84 9.82 -15.49 -9.73
CA LEU A 84 10.76 -14.39 -9.50
C LEU A 84 10.71 -13.91 -8.05
N ALA A 85 9.52 -13.73 -7.48
CA ALA A 85 9.34 -13.33 -6.08
C ALA A 85 9.88 -14.38 -5.11
N THR A 86 9.77 -15.69 -5.43
CA THR A 86 10.43 -16.73 -4.65
C THR A 86 11.96 -16.64 -4.74
N ALA A 87 12.51 -16.36 -5.92
CA ALA A 87 13.95 -16.21 -6.10
C ALA A 87 14.51 -14.99 -5.35
N VAL A 88 13.84 -13.84 -5.40
CA VAL A 88 14.27 -12.64 -4.64
C VAL A 88 14.28 -12.91 -3.13
N ARG A 89 13.34 -13.71 -2.63
CA ARG A 89 13.28 -14.07 -1.21
C ARG A 89 14.44 -14.98 -0.80
N ASP A 90 14.84 -15.89 -1.68
CA ASP A 90 15.91 -16.85 -1.40
C ASP A 90 17.31 -16.23 -1.62
N GLU A 91 17.44 -15.31 -2.59
CA GLU A 91 18.68 -14.63 -2.99
C GLU A 91 18.53 -13.10 -2.95
N CYS A 92 18.54 -12.54 -1.73
CA CYS A 92 18.15 -11.15 -1.40
C CYS A 92 19.01 -10.03 -2.04
N ASP A 93 20.12 -10.35 -2.73
CA ASP A 93 21.11 -9.39 -3.23
C ASP A 93 21.06 -9.14 -4.76
N ASP A 94 20.23 -9.88 -5.52
CA ASP A 94 20.16 -9.67 -6.97
C ASP A 94 19.21 -8.51 -7.33
N ASN A 95 19.82 -7.34 -7.54
CA ASN A 95 19.14 -6.13 -8.01
C ASN A 95 18.40 -6.33 -9.35
N ILE A 96 18.89 -7.23 -10.20
CA ILE A 96 18.29 -7.49 -11.53
C ILE A 96 16.99 -8.28 -11.35
N VAL A 97 17.04 -9.35 -10.56
CA VAL A 97 15.85 -10.19 -10.30
C VAL A 97 14.81 -9.40 -9.51
N THR A 98 15.22 -8.59 -8.53
CA THR A 98 14.31 -7.68 -7.80
C THR A 98 13.60 -6.73 -8.75
N TRP A 99 14.33 -6.16 -9.71
CA TRP A 99 13.76 -5.26 -10.71
C TRP A 99 12.81 -5.98 -11.69
N GLN A 100 13.18 -7.17 -12.17
CA GLN A 100 12.31 -7.97 -13.03
C GLN A 100 11.02 -8.36 -12.30
N THR A 101 11.12 -8.69 -11.01
CA THR A 101 9.98 -8.96 -10.13
C THR A 101 9.06 -7.76 -10.04
N TYR A 102 9.63 -6.56 -9.80
CA TYR A 102 8.88 -5.31 -9.80
C TYR A 102 8.17 -5.06 -11.14
N SER A 103 8.89 -5.25 -12.26
CA SER A 103 8.35 -4.99 -13.60
C SER A 103 7.21 -5.95 -13.96
N ALA A 104 7.34 -7.24 -13.58
CA ALA A 104 6.28 -8.22 -13.74
C ALA A 104 5.04 -7.83 -12.94
N LEU A 105 5.24 -7.42 -11.68
CA LEU A 105 4.16 -7.00 -10.80
C LEU A 105 3.46 -5.73 -11.27
N PHE A 106 4.22 -4.76 -11.78
CA PHE A 106 3.67 -3.53 -12.34
C PHE A 106 2.75 -3.82 -13.54
N ILE A 107 3.19 -4.66 -14.46
CA ILE A 107 2.38 -5.09 -15.61
C ILE A 107 1.13 -5.84 -15.14
N LEU A 108 1.28 -6.75 -14.18
CA LEU A 108 0.15 -7.47 -13.57
C LEU A 108 -0.86 -6.49 -12.96
N ARG A 109 -0.42 -5.48 -12.21
CA ARG A 109 -1.31 -4.48 -11.62
C ARG A 109 -2.05 -3.67 -12.70
N CYS A 110 -1.36 -3.21 -13.74
CA CYS A 110 -1.99 -2.47 -14.84
C CYS A 110 -3.11 -3.28 -15.50
N ILE A 111 -2.85 -4.56 -15.79
CA ILE A 111 -3.84 -5.46 -16.39
C ILE A 111 -4.98 -5.75 -15.41
N THR A 112 -4.67 -6.05 -14.15
CA THR A 112 -5.65 -6.31 -13.09
C THR A 112 -6.60 -5.13 -12.91
N LYS A 113 -6.04 -3.91 -12.84
CA LYS A 113 -6.81 -2.67 -12.71
C LYS A 113 -7.78 -2.50 -13.89
N TYR A 114 -7.30 -2.67 -15.12
CA TYR A 114 -8.13 -2.58 -16.32
C TYR A 114 -9.28 -3.59 -16.30
N PHE A 115 -9.00 -4.85 -15.96
CA PHE A 115 -10.06 -5.86 -15.90
C PHE A 115 -11.07 -5.59 -14.77
N ILE A 116 -10.64 -5.07 -13.61
CA ILE A 116 -11.56 -4.68 -12.53
C ILE A 116 -12.45 -3.49 -12.92
N GLU A 117 -11.95 -2.57 -13.75
CA GLU A 117 -12.71 -1.40 -14.20
C GLU A 117 -13.78 -1.75 -15.26
N ILE A 118 -13.53 -2.78 -16.07
CA ILE A 118 -14.36 -3.11 -17.25
C ILE A 118 -15.27 -4.30 -17.01
N ASP A 119 -14.80 -5.30 -16.28
CA ASP A 119 -15.49 -6.58 -16.12
C ASP A 119 -16.07 -6.77 -14.71
N SER A 120 -17.11 -7.60 -14.63
CA SER A 120 -17.59 -8.09 -13.34
C SER A 120 -16.69 -9.22 -12.83
N GLU A 121 -16.67 -9.43 -11.51
CA GLU A 121 -15.82 -10.44 -10.87
C GLU A 121 -15.98 -11.87 -11.43
N GLN A 122 -17.17 -12.19 -11.93
CA GLN A 122 -17.48 -13.49 -12.53
C GLN A 122 -16.67 -13.77 -13.81
N ASN A 123 -16.32 -12.72 -14.55
CA ASN A 123 -15.51 -12.81 -15.78
C ASN A 123 -14.01 -12.79 -15.48
N LEU A 124 -13.61 -12.34 -14.30
CA LEU A 124 -12.22 -12.34 -13.84
C LEU A 124 -11.73 -13.74 -13.44
N TYR A 125 -12.60 -14.52 -12.80
CA TYR A 125 -12.25 -15.81 -12.20
C TYR A 125 -11.59 -16.82 -13.18
N PRO A 126 -12.02 -16.93 -14.46
CA PRO A 126 -11.38 -17.80 -15.44
C PRO A 126 -9.89 -17.49 -15.67
N TYR A 127 -9.48 -16.22 -15.54
CA TYR A 127 -8.08 -15.81 -15.73
C TYR A 127 -7.16 -16.22 -14.57
N PHE A 128 -7.72 -16.70 -13.47
CA PHE A 128 -7.00 -17.16 -12.28
C PHE A 128 -7.07 -18.69 -12.09
N LEU A 129 -7.47 -19.43 -13.12
CA LEU A 129 -7.44 -20.90 -13.10
C LEU A 129 -6.09 -21.40 -13.66
N PRO A 130 -5.39 -22.31 -12.95
CA PRO A 130 -4.18 -22.92 -13.48
C PRO A 130 -4.49 -23.80 -14.70
N GLN A 131 -3.56 -23.87 -15.67
CA GLN A 131 -3.72 -24.67 -16.90
C GLN A 131 -3.89 -26.18 -16.62
N ASN A 132 -3.40 -26.66 -15.47
CA ASN A 132 -3.47 -28.05 -15.07
C ASN A 132 -4.52 -28.26 -13.96
N ASN A 133 -5.67 -28.79 -14.36
CA ASN A 133 -6.73 -29.30 -13.47
C ASN A 133 -6.17 -30.34 -12.48
N SER A 134 -5.85 -29.95 -11.25
CA SER A 134 -5.79 -30.90 -10.12
C SER A 134 -5.79 -30.30 -8.71
N ASP A 135 -5.42 -29.02 -8.52
CA ASP A 135 -5.44 -28.43 -7.18
C ASP A 135 -6.59 -27.45 -6.96
N ARG A 136 -7.31 -27.65 -5.85
CA ARG A 136 -8.51 -26.92 -5.43
C ARG A 136 -8.26 -25.45 -5.05
N ILE A 137 -7.04 -24.93 -5.27
CA ILE A 137 -6.60 -23.60 -4.87
C ILE A 137 -6.42 -22.76 -6.15
N SER A 138 -7.15 -21.65 -6.25
CA SER A 138 -7.04 -20.75 -7.41
C SER A 138 -5.65 -20.11 -7.47
N LEU A 139 -5.13 -19.88 -8.68
CA LEU A 139 -3.86 -19.18 -8.91
C LEU A 139 -3.83 -17.82 -8.20
N MET A 140 -4.99 -17.16 -8.10
CA MET A 140 -5.17 -15.93 -7.32
C MET A 140 -4.79 -16.09 -5.84
N SER A 141 -5.16 -17.21 -5.21
CA SER A 141 -4.84 -17.43 -3.80
C SER A 141 -3.33 -17.53 -3.59
N PHE A 142 -2.62 -18.22 -4.49
CA PHE A 142 -1.15 -18.28 -4.49
C PHE A 142 -0.51 -16.93 -4.81
N PHE A 143 -1.10 -16.16 -5.71
CA PHE A 143 -0.63 -14.81 -6.03
C PHE A 143 -0.73 -13.89 -4.80
N VAL A 144 -1.88 -13.85 -4.12
CA VAL A 144 -2.08 -13.04 -2.91
C VAL A 144 -1.16 -13.51 -1.77
N ASP A 145 -1.05 -14.83 -1.54
CA ASP A 145 -0.11 -15.39 -0.56
C ASP A 145 1.35 -14.97 -0.86
N THR A 146 1.76 -15.02 -2.14
CA THR A 146 3.10 -14.60 -2.56
C THR A 146 3.33 -13.11 -2.31
N LEU A 147 2.34 -12.24 -2.56
CA LEU A 147 2.42 -10.81 -2.28
C LEU A 147 2.61 -10.53 -0.77
N PHE A 148 1.89 -11.25 0.09
CA PHE A 148 2.03 -11.15 1.54
C PHE A 148 3.43 -11.58 1.98
N ARG A 149 3.89 -12.74 1.51
CA ARG A 149 5.24 -13.27 1.82
C ARG A 149 6.34 -12.35 1.31
N THR A 150 6.17 -11.71 0.15
CA THR A 150 7.12 -10.75 -0.43
C THR A 150 7.27 -9.53 0.48
N THR A 151 6.14 -9.04 1.01
CA THR A 151 6.14 -7.90 1.95
C THR A 151 6.81 -8.23 3.28
N ILE A 152 6.61 -9.46 3.79
CA ILE A 152 7.14 -9.89 5.09
C ILE A 152 8.63 -10.26 5.00
N ALA A 153 9.03 -11.00 3.97
CA ALA A 153 10.36 -11.61 3.91
C ALA A 153 11.46 -10.68 3.39
N ILE A 154 11.12 -9.74 2.50
CA ILE A 154 12.12 -8.85 1.88
C ILE A 154 12.32 -7.62 2.77
N PRO A 155 13.55 -7.29 3.20
CA PRO A 155 13.81 -6.07 3.95
C PRO A 155 13.53 -4.82 3.10
N VAL A 156 13.10 -3.74 3.74
CA VAL A 156 12.86 -2.46 3.07
C VAL A 156 14.20 -1.73 2.90
N GLU A 157 14.76 -1.80 1.70
CA GLU A 157 16.02 -1.17 1.32
C GLU A 157 15.85 -0.34 0.04
N LEU A 158 16.89 0.39 -0.37
CA LEU A 158 16.87 1.27 -1.55
C LEU A 158 16.39 0.57 -2.83
N TYR A 159 16.79 -0.69 -3.03
CA TYR A 159 16.49 -1.47 -4.23
C TYR A 159 15.14 -2.19 -4.16
N SER A 160 14.67 -2.52 -2.95
CA SER A 160 13.40 -3.24 -2.73
C SER A 160 12.22 -2.31 -2.41
N TYR A 161 12.46 -1.03 -2.08
CA TYR A 161 11.42 -0.06 -1.73
C TYR A 161 10.32 0.05 -2.80
N ALA A 162 10.72 0.11 -4.07
CA ALA A 162 9.78 0.18 -5.19
C ALA A 162 8.93 -1.09 -5.33
N LEU A 163 9.54 -2.26 -5.08
CA LEU A 163 8.83 -3.54 -5.07
C LEU A 163 7.77 -3.57 -3.96
N HIS A 164 8.13 -3.17 -2.73
CA HIS A 164 7.19 -3.08 -1.60
C HIS A 164 5.99 -2.19 -1.93
N LEU A 165 6.23 -1.00 -2.48
CA LEU A 165 5.18 -0.07 -2.84
C LEU A 165 4.26 -0.65 -3.93
N GLU A 166 4.83 -1.33 -4.92
CA GLU A 166 4.06 -1.98 -5.99
C GLU A 166 3.21 -3.14 -5.48
N VAL A 167 3.73 -3.92 -4.52
CA VAL A 167 2.97 -4.98 -3.83
C VAL A 167 1.75 -4.40 -3.14
N LEU A 168 1.92 -3.35 -2.32
CA LEU A 168 0.80 -2.72 -1.63
C LEU A 168 -0.23 -2.15 -2.62
N ASN A 169 0.22 -1.50 -3.69
CA ASN A 169 -0.67 -0.96 -4.72
C ASN A 169 -1.43 -2.05 -5.47
N THR A 170 -0.80 -3.21 -5.69
CA THR A 170 -1.46 -4.36 -6.34
C THR A 170 -2.54 -4.94 -5.44
N LEU A 171 -2.26 -5.09 -4.14
CA LEU A 171 -3.25 -5.54 -3.16
C LEU A 171 -4.43 -4.55 -3.06
N LEU A 172 -4.15 -3.24 -3.04
CA LEU A 172 -5.20 -2.21 -3.07
C LEU A 172 -6.03 -2.27 -4.34
N SER A 173 -5.40 -2.47 -5.50
CA SER A 173 -6.10 -2.62 -6.78
C SER A 173 -7.00 -3.85 -6.81
N LEU A 174 -6.62 -4.96 -6.15
CA LEU A 174 -7.48 -6.14 -6.03
C LEU A 174 -8.69 -5.86 -5.12
N LEU A 175 -8.48 -5.16 -4.01
CA LEU A 175 -9.55 -4.81 -3.06
C LEU A 175 -10.51 -3.76 -3.61
N SER A 176 -10.09 -2.92 -4.56
CA SER A 176 -10.96 -1.92 -5.20
C SER A 176 -12.08 -2.51 -6.04
N ILE A 177 -12.12 -3.84 -6.25
CA ILE A 177 -13.21 -4.50 -6.97
C ILE A 177 -14.60 -4.21 -6.38
N GLN A 178 -14.69 -3.97 -5.06
CA GLN A 178 -15.95 -3.61 -4.42
C GLN A 178 -16.48 -2.23 -4.87
N MET A 179 -15.60 -1.32 -5.31
CA MET A 179 -16.02 0.00 -5.77
C MET A 179 -16.57 -0.04 -7.20
N CYS A 180 -16.11 -0.98 -8.02
CA CYS A 180 -16.53 -1.16 -9.41
C CYS A 180 -17.68 -2.17 -9.53
N GLY A 181 -17.75 -3.14 -8.62
CA GLY A 181 -18.76 -4.19 -8.60
C GLY A 181 -20.10 -3.74 -8.01
N LYS A 182 -21.19 -4.32 -8.51
CA LYS A 182 -22.55 -4.17 -7.94
C LYS A 182 -22.85 -5.19 -6.84
N GLU A 183 -21.98 -6.18 -6.66
CA GLU A 183 -22.17 -7.30 -5.74
C GLU A 183 -21.64 -6.96 -4.33
N ALA A 184 -22.25 -7.56 -3.30
CA ALA A 184 -21.78 -7.40 -1.93
C ALA A 184 -20.42 -8.08 -1.74
N ALA A 185 -19.54 -7.50 -0.92
CA ALA A 185 -18.20 -8.02 -0.61
C ALA A 185 -18.19 -9.47 -0.08
N LEU A 186 -19.32 -9.92 0.47
CA LEU A 186 -19.57 -11.29 0.92
C LEU A 186 -19.51 -12.34 -0.17
N ILE A 187 -19.94 -11.97 -1.38
CA ILE A 187 -20.07 -12.88 -2.53
C ILE A 187 -18.77 -12.89 -3.33
N SER A 188 -17.94 -11.87 -3.14
CA SER A 188 -16.68 -11.71 -3.84
C SER A 188 -15.70 -12.84 -3.50
N ALA A 189 -15.27 -13.57 -4.54
CA ALA A 189 -14.22 -14.57 -4.47
C ALA A 189 -12.88 -13.94 -4.04
N ILE A 190 -12.56 -12.74 -4.52
CA ILE A 190 -11.33 -12.02 -4.13
C ILE A 190 -11.35 -11.71 -2.63
N TYR A 191 -12.42 -11.10 -2.11
CA TYR A 191 -12.53 -10.84 -0.67
C TYR A 191 -12.55 -12.14 0.16
N SER A 192 -13.13 -13.22 -0.36
CA SER A 192 -13.09 -14.52 0.30
C SER A 192 -11.65 -15.04 0.46
N ILE A 193 -10.76 -14.75 -0.49
CA ILE A 193 -9.33 -15.11 -0.40
C ILE A 193 -8.69 -14.33 0.74
N PHE A 194 -8.79 -13.00 0.73
CA PHE A 194 -8.20 -12.14 1.75
C PHE A 194 -8.69 -12.43 3.18
N MET A 195 -9.97 -12.79 3.33
CA MET A 195 -10.59 -12.94 4.66
C MET A 195 -10.61 -14.38 5.19
N HIS A 196 -10.62 -15.40 4.32
CA HIS A 196 -10.91 -16.78 4.73
C HIS A 196 -9.94 -17.84 4.22
N ARG A 197 -9.13 -17.57 3.18
CA ARG A 197 -8.28 -18.61 2.56
C ARG A 197 -6.79 -18.50 2.89
N LEU A 198 -6.37 -17.42 3.55
CA LEU A 198 -4.99 -17.22 3.96
C LEU A 198 -4.74 -17.76 5.37
N ASP A 199 -3.50 -18.18 5.63
CA ASP A 199 -3.09 -18.69 6.94
C ASP A 199 -3.18 -17.59 8.01
N PRO A 200 -3.78 -17.86 9.20
CA PRO A 200 -3.89 -16.86 10.27
C PRO A 200 -2.54 -16.30 10.73
N LEU A 201 -1.47 -17.12 10.74
CA LEU A 201 -0.13 -16.67 11.10
C LEU A 201 0.41 -15.65 10.09
N LEU A 202 0.25 -15.94 8.79
CA LEU A 202 0.64 -15.02 7.71
C LEU A 202 -0.11 -13.70 7.81
N ILE A 203 -1.41 -13.74 8.12
CA ILE A 203 -2.22 -12.54 8.35
C ILE A 203 -1.69 -11.73 9.54
N SER A 204 -1.31 -12.39 10.63
CA SER A 204 -0.73 -11.73 11.81
C SER A 204 0.58 -11.02 11.48
N GLU A 205 1.51 -11.73 10.84
CA GLU A 205 2.81 -11.20 10.44
C GLU A 205 2.68 -10.08 9.40
N PHE A 206 1.75 -10.21 8.45
CA PHE A 206 1.47 -9.17 7.48
C PHE A 206 0.92 -7.91 8.16
N THR A 207 -0.06 -8.06 9.07
CA THR A 207 -0.64 -6.96 9.85
C THR A 207 0.43 -6.25 10.67
N ARG A 208 1.31 -7.02 11.33
CA ARG A 208 2.48 -6.51 12.04
C ARG A 208 3.40 -5.72 11.11
N THR A 209 3.74 -6.28 9.95
CA THR A 209 4.66 -5.67 8.99
C THR A 209 4.13 -4.34 8.46
N LEU A 210 2.83 -4.25 8.13
CA LEU A 210 2.20 -3.00 7.72
C LEU A 210 2.26 -1.94 8.84
N LEU A 211 2.00 -2.35 10.07
CA LEU A 211 2.10 -1.45 11.23
C LEU A 211 3.56 -1.03 11.48
N GLU A 212 4.53 -1.93 11.31
CA GLU A 212 5.95 -1.61 11.39
C GLU A 212 6.40 -0.65 10.29
N HIS A 213 5.91 -0.78 9.07
CA HIS A 213 6.18 0.19 7.98
C HIS A 213 5.65 1.58 8.34
N PHE A 214 4.45 1.64 8.93
CA PHE A 214 3.90 2.89 9.45
C PHE A 214 4.75 3.47 10.60
N ILE A 215 5.25 2.64 11.51
CA ILE A 215 6.06 3.09 12.64
C ILE A 215 7.46 3.53 12.20
N LYS A 216 8.08 2.84 11.24
CA LYS A 216 9.45 3.15 10.79
C LYS A 216 9.52 4.45 10.00
N GLN A 217 8.41 4.87 9.38
CA GLN A 217 8.35 6.07 8.52
C GLN A 217 9.56 6.12 7.58
N THR A 218 9.82 5.02 6.86
CA THR A 218 10.99 4.94 5.98
C THR A 218 10.84 6.00 4.89
N GLU A 219 11.78 6.93 4.84
CA GLU A 219 11.80 7.96 3.81
C GLU A 219 11.99 7.33 2.44
N CYS A 220 11.26 7.87 1.46
CA CYS A 220 11.44 7.58 0.06
C CYS A 220 12.90 7.91 -0.30
N PRO A 221 13.69 6.94 -0.77
CA PRO A 221 15.07 7.18 -1.16
C PRO A 221 15.23 8.46 -2.00
N SER A 222 16.29 9.25 -1.80
CA SER A 222 16.50 10.50 -2.54
C SER A 222 16.75 10.30 -4.03
N THR A 223 17.22 9.11 -4.42
CA THR A 223 17.21 8.61 -5.79
C THR A 223 15.80 8.47 -6.34
N LEU A 224 14.79 8.42 -5.46
CA LEU A 224 13.35 8.46 -5.70
C LEU A 224 12.60 9.81 -5.58
N ALA A 225 13.24 10.88 -5.07
CA ALA A 225 12.52 12.08 -4.60
C ALA A 225 12.87 13.45 -5.27
N VAL A 226 13.90 13.57 -6.11
CA VAL A 226 14.39 14.86 -6.67
C VAL A 226 14.73 14.82 -8.17
N ALA A 227 13.91 15.40 -9.04
CA ALA A 227 14.37 15.85 -10.36
C ALA A 227 14.42 17.38 -10.38
N PRO A 228 15.60 18.02 -10.42
CA PRO A 228 15.71 19.35 -11.02
C PRO A 228 15.70 19.14 -12.53
N LEU A 229 14.71 19.73 -13.19
CA LEU A 229 14.68 19.91 -14.63
C LEU A 229 15.77 20.93 -15.01
N ASP A 230 17.04 20.53 -15.01
CA ASP A 230 18.05 21.31 -15.72
C ASP A 230 19.11 20.39 -16.33
N GLY A 231 19.08 20.35 -17.66
CA GLY A 231 20.12 19.75 -18.47
C GLY A 231 21.42 20.54 -18.30
N SER A 232 22.36 20.01 -17.52
CA SER A 232 23.76 20.38 -17.67
C SER A 232 24.67 19.17 -17.46
N ASN A 233 25.60 19.05 -18.40
CA ASN A 233 26.54 17.96 -18.57
C ASN A 233 27.39 17.70 -17.32
N GLY A 234 27.49 16.44 -16.91
CA GLY A 234 28.36 16.01 -15.82
C GLY A 234 28.41 14.50 -15.73
N ASP A 235 29.40 13.93 -16.42
CA ASP A 235 29.73 12.51 -16.52
C ASP A 235 30.19 11.98 -15.14
N SER A 236 29.31 11.29 -14.41
CA SER A 236 29.62 10.31 -13.35
C SER A 236 28.34 9.83 -12.65
N GLY A 237 28.05 8.52 -12.72
CA GLY A 237 27.09 7.83 -11.83
C GLY A 237 25.65 7.69 -12.32
N THR A 238 25.44 7.22 -13.56
CA THR A 238 24.12 7.10 -14.22
C THR A 238 23.29 5.87 -13.80
N LEU A 239 23.77 5.05 -12.86
CA LEU A 239 23.05 3.85 -12.38
C LEU A 239 22.12 4.11 -11.18
N TYR A 240 22.22 5.27 -10.54
CA TYR A 240 21.52 5.54 -9.27
C TYR A 240 20.60 6.77 -9.30
N LYS A 241 20.29 7.33 -10.48
CA LYS A 241 19.47 8.56 -10.61
C LYS A 241 18.02 8.33 -11.06
N ILE A 242 17.53 7.09 -11.10
CA ILE A 242 16.23 6.77 -11.71
C ILE A 242 15.32 6.03 -10.73
N GLY A 243 15.31 6.47 -9.49
CA GLY A 243 14.15 6.29 -8.66
C GLY A 243 13.15 7.47 -8.81
N GLN A 244 13.50 8.56 -9.49
CA GLN A 244 13.26 9.89 -8.94
C GLN A 244 11.84 10.50 -8.99
N SER A 245 10.79 9.70 -9.21
CA SER A 245 9.45 10.24 -9.43
C SER A 245 8.24 9.27 -9.21
N PHE A 246 8.41 8.07 -8.66
CA PHE A 246 7.40 6.98 -8.72
C PHE A 246 6.12 7.14 -7.87
N ALA A 247 5.98 8.16 -7.03
CA ALA A 247 4.99 8.12 -5.94
C ALA A 247 3.81 9.11 -6.04
N TYR A 248 3.86 10.06 -6.97
CA TYR A 248 2.86 11.13 -7.06
C TYR A 248 1.64 10.83 -7.95
N GLY A 249 1.79 9.98 -8.96
CA GLY A 249 0.73 9.76 -9.97
C GLY A 249 -0.42 8.88 -9.51
N LEU A 250 -0.13 7.87 -8.70
CA LEU A 250 -1.11 6.88 -8.24
C LEU A 250 -1.95 7.40 -7.07
N TRP A 251 -1.41 8.30 -6.25
CA TRP A 251 -2.06 8.81 -5.05
C TRP A 251 -3.31 9.66 -5.34
N SER A 252 -3.26 10.53 -6.35
CA SER A 252 -4.42 11.37 -6.67
C SER A 252 -5.56 10.60 -7.39
N VAL A 253 -5.31 9.37 -7.85
CA VAL A 253 -6.36 8.46 -8.37
C VAL A 253 -7.06 7.73 -7.22
N VAL A 254 -6.33 7.32 -6.17
CA VAL A 254 -6.89 6.60 -5.01
C VAL A 254 -7.65 7.52 -4.04
N THR A 255 -7.36 8.82 -4.02
CA THR A 255 -8.11 9.81 -3.21
C THR A 255 -9.42 10.32 -3.85
N LEU A 256 -10.01 9.63 -4.85
CA LEU A 256 -11.33 9.95 -5.43
C LEU A 256 -11.59 11.46 -5.66
N GLY A 257 -10.60 12.24 -6.10
CA GLY A 257 -10.77 13.68 -6.33
C GLY A 257 -11.18 14.52 -5.08
N MET A 258 -11.05 14.00 -3.86
CA MET A 258 -11.38 14.69 -2.60
C MET A 258 -10.23 15.53 -2.02
N GLY A 259 -9.07 15.58 -2.69
CA GLY A 259 -8.08 16.61 -2.43
C GLY A 259 -8.57 17.91 -3.06
N SER A 260 -8.77 18.94 -2.25
CA SER A 260 -9.25 20.25 -2.71
C SER A 260 -8.53 20.67 -3.99
N SER A 261 -9.31 21.11 -4.98
CA SER A 261 -8.81 21.77 -6.18
C SER A 261 -8.11 23.07 -5.78
N SER A 262 -6.85 22.95 -5.39
CA SER A 262 -5.89 24.03 -5.29
C SER A 262 -5.05 23.96 -6.55
N THR A 263 -5.63 24.42 -7.65
CA THR A 263 -4.89 24.72 -8.87
C THR A 263 -3.95 25.89 -8.57
N SER A 264 -2.72 25.61 -8.13
CA SER A 264 -1.62 26.56 -8.19
C SER A 264 -0.61 26.08 -9.21
N ASN A 265 -0.73 26.64 -10.42
CA ASN A 265 0.39 26.79 -11.32
C ASN A 265 1.43 27.69 -10.64
N THR A 266 2.37 27.13 -9.88
CA THR A 266 3.54 27.88 -9.41
C THR A 266 4.75 26.95 -9.27
N THR A 267 5.68 27.19 -10.19
CA THR A 267 7.13 27.03 -10.11
C THR A 267 7.71 26.93 -8.69
N ASP A 268 8.64 25.97 -8.50
CA ASP A 268 9.77 26.02 -7.57
C ASP A 268 9.54 26.71 -6.21
N GLU A 269 8.67 26.14 -5.37
CA GLU A 269 8.70 26.40 -3.93
C GLU A 269 9.40 25.24 -3.23
N THR A 270 10.52 25.54 -2.58
CA THR A 270 11.22 24.66 -1.65
C THR A 270 10.27 24.31 -0.51
N LEU A 271 9.56 23.19 -0.63
CA LEU A 271 8.69 22.66 0.42
C LEU A 271 9.44 22.65 1.76
N THR A 272 8.87 23.34 2.75
CA THR A 272 9.44 23.36 4.08
C THR A 272 9.02 22.09 4.82
N ALA A 273 9.82 21.64 5.80
CA ALA A 273 9.53 20.43 6.58
C ALA A 273 8.19 20.46 7.33
N ASN A 274 7.50 21.61 7.37
CA ASN A 274 6.23 21.80 8.05
C ASN A 274 5.01 21.71 7.11
N ASP A 275 5.21 21.49 5.81
CA ASP A 275 4.11 21.36 4.85
C ASP A 275 3.57 19.92 4.83
N PRO A 276 2.25 19.71 4.95
CA PRO A 276 1.66 18.36 4.93
C PRO A 276 1.92 17.62 3.60
N ALA A 277 2.13 18.37 2.52
CA ALA A 277 2.53 17.82 1.23
C ALA A 277 3.96 17.26 1.22
N TYR A 278 4.87 17.81 2.04
CA TYR A 278 6.25 17.33 2.18
C TYR A 278 6.32 16.02 2.95
N GLU A 279 5.58 15.91 4.06
CA GLU A 279 5.50 14.67 4.85
C GLU A 279 4.83 13.53 4.06
N LEU A 280 3.75 13.83 3.33
CA LEU A 280 3.09 12.88 2.44
C LEU A 280 4.04 12.38 1.33
N ARG A 281 4.86 13.29 0.80
CA ARG A 281 5.86 12.99 -0.24
C ARG A 281 7.01 12.11 0.24
N ASN A 282 7.40 12.22 1.50
CA ASN A 282 8.58 11.49 1.96
C ASN A 282 8.21 10.10 2.50
N HIS A 283 6.98 9.86 2.95
CA HIS A 283 6.62 8.62 3.64
C HIS A 283 5.55 7.77 2.92
N HIS A 284 5.71 7.58 1.62
CA HIS A 284 4.70 6.89 0.79
C HIS A 284 4.43 5.44 1.22
N LEU A 285 5.46 4.67 1.57
CA LEU A 285 5.29 3.29 2.01
C LEU A 285 4.46 3.21 3.31
N ALA A 286 4.73 4.11 4.26
CA ALA A 286 3.99 4.19 5.51
C ALA A 286 2.51 4.52 5.26
N ASN A 287 2.24 5.51 4.40
CA ASN A 287 0.89 5.91 4.02
C ASN A 287 0.12 4.80 3.30
N GLN A 288 0.74 4.11 2.34
CA GLN A 288 0.09 2.98 1.67
C GLN A 288 -0.16 1.81 2.61
N SER A 289 0.77 1.56 3.55
CA SER A 289 0.63 0.48 4.52
C SER A 289 -0.54 0.72 5.47
N ILE A 290 -0.68 1.93 6.01
CA ILE A 290 -1.81 2.27 6.89
C ILE A 290 -3.14 2.23 6.13
N HIS A 291 -3.18 2.68 4.87
CA HIS A 291 -4.38 2.58 4.05
C HIS A 291 -4.84 1.15 3.83
N LEU A 292 -3.92 0.27 3.39
CA LEU A 292 -4.23 -1.14 3.19
C LEU A 292 -4.67 -1.78 4.50
N LEU A 293 -4.01 -1.48 5.61
CA LEU A 293 -4.35 -1.97 6.93
C LEU A 293 -5.76 -1.53 7.36
N LEU A 294 -6.11 -0.26 7.15
CA LEU A 294 -7.43 0.29 7.49
C LEU A 294 -8.53 -0.31 6.62
N ILE A 295 -8.29 -0.50 5.33
CA ILE A 295 -9.21 -1.19 4.41
C ILE A 295 -9.43 -2.61 4.91
N LEU A 296 -8.35 -3.40 5.06
CA LEU A 296 -8.44 -4.78 5.50
C LEU A 296 -9.09 -4.95 6.87
N SER A 297 -8.87 -4.05 7.83
CA SER A 297 -9.44 -4.14 9.20
C SER A 297 -10.88 -3.62 9.33
N ASN A 298 -11.32 -2.72 8.44
CA ASN A 298 -12.68 -2.17 8.47
C ASN A 298 -13.63 -2.85 7.48
N HIS A 299 -13.13 -3.63 6.51
CA HIS A 299 -14.01 -4.45 5.69
C HIS A 299 -14.74 -5.48 6.53
N PHE A 300 -16.04 -5.54 6.31
CA PHE A 300 -16.95 -6.44 6.99
C PHE A 300 -17.60 -7.34 5.95
N THR A 301 -17.18 -8.59 5.92
CA THR A 301 -17.85 -9.62 5.12
C THR A 301 -19.04 -10.15 5.94
N ASN A 302 -18.85 -10.85 7.06
CA ASN A 302 -19.96 -11.51 7.79
C ASN A 302 -19.89 -11.35 9.32
N ASP A 303 -21.04 -11.23 9.99
CA ASP A 303 -21.16 -11.20 11.47
C ASP A 303 -20.73 -12.54 12.12
N ALA A 304 -20.87 -13.64 11.37
CA ALA A 304 -20.48 -14.97 11.80
C ALA A 304 -18.95 -15.21 11.78
N HIS A 305 -18.20 -14.48 10.95
CA HIS A 305 -16.76 -14.66 10.79
C HIS A 305 -16.04 -13.35 11.10
N ARG A 306 -15.42 -13.29 12.28
CA ARG A 306 -14.66 -12.12 12.71
C ARG A 306 -13.50 -11.86 11.75
N ASN A 307 -13.33 -10.60 11.36
CA ASN A 307 -12.23 -10.17 10.50
C ASN A 307 -10.88 -10.45 11.18
N PRO A 308 -10.00 -11.27 10.58
CA PRO A 308 -8.74 -11.69 11.22
C PRO A 308 -7.73 -10.54 11.36
N TYR A 309 -7.68 -9.61 10.39
CA TYR A 309 -6.82 -8.42 10.46
C TYR A 309 -7.26 -7.48 11.59
N ARG A 310 -8.58 -7.31 11.74
CA ARG A 310 -9.16 -6.53 12.83
C ARG A 310 -8.83 -7.17 14.18
N LEU A 311 -8.96 -8.49 14.30
CA LEU A 311 -8.59 -9.18 15.54
C LEU A 311 -7.10 -9.01 15.86
N ALA A 312 -6.22 -9.20 14.88
CA ALA A 312 -4.79 -9.01 15.06
C ALA A 312 -4.46 -7.57 15.52
N LEU A 313 -5.08 -6.56 14.91
CA LEU A 313 -4.88 -5.15 15.25
C LEU A 313 -5.47 -4.75 16.61
N LEU A 314 -6.49 -5.45 17.11
CA LEU A 314 -7.11 -5.14 18.39
C LEU A 314 -6.48 -5.86 19.58
N HIS A 315 -5.70 -6.92 19.34
CA HIS A 315 -5.15 -7.79 20.38
C HIS A 315 -3.61 -7.85 20.42
N PHE A 316 -2.89 -7.03 19.63
CA PHE A 316 -1.42 -6.99 19.72
C PHE A 316 -0.92 -6.39 21.04
N THR A 317 0.20 -6.88 21.54
CA THR A 317 0.81 -6.49 22.82
C THR A 317 2.09 -5.66 22.63
N ASP A 318 2.57 -5.04 23.70
CA ASP A 318 3.87 -4.38 23.67
C ASP A 318 4.99 -5.42 23.59
N THR A 319 6.10 -5.06 22.96
CA THR A 319 7.35 -5.82 22.94
C THR A 319 7.93 -6.10 24.33
N GLN A 320 7.60 -5.28 25.32
CA GLN A 320 8.06 -5.43 26.72
C GLN A 320 7.17 -6.36 27.55
N ASP A 321 5.91 -6.53 27.16
CA ASP A 321 4.99 -7.46 27.79
C ASP A 321 5.16 -8.83 27.14
N SER A 322 6.03 -9.67 27.71
CA SER A 322 6.19 -11.06 27.28
C SER A 322 4.84 -11.80 27.31
N PRO A 323 4.56 -12.72 26.36
CA PRO A 323 3.27 -13.39 26.21
C PRO A 323 3.12 -14.52 27.24
N THR A 324 3.14 -14.18 28.53
CA THR A 324 2.95 -15.16 29.62
C THR A 324 1.48 -15.35 30.00
N ASN A 325 0.56 -14.54 29.45
CA ASN A 325 -0.87 -14.58 29.75
C ASN A 325 -1.71 -14.61 28.46
N LEU A 326 -1.43 -15.54 27.55
CA LEU A 326 -2.40 -15.85 26.49
C LEU A 326 -3.54 -16.66 27.13
N PRO A 327 -4.82 -16.29 26.94
CA PRO A 327 -5.90 -17.18 27.28
C PRO A 327 -5.77 -18.44 26.41
N ASP A 328 -5.79 -19.63 27.03
CA ASP A 328 -5.67 -20.96 26.40
C ASP A 328 -6.78 -21.31 25.37
N SER A 329 -7.56 -20.32 24.92
CA SER A 329 -8.68 -20.50 24.00
C SER A 329 -8.49 -19.61 22.78
N GLU A 330 -8.19 -20.29 21.67
CA GLU A 330 -8.10 -19.85 20.27
C GLU A 330 -6.70 -19.40 19.76
N PRO A 331 -6.22 -19.95 18.64
CA PRO A 331 -5.01 -19.48 17.96
C PRO A 331 -5.32 -18.17 17.24
N LEU A 332 -5.48 -17.10 18.02
CA LEU A 332 -5.65 -15.76 17.48
C LEU A 332 -4.33 -15.33 16.80
N PRO A 333 -4.39 -14.57 15.70
CA PRO A 333 -3.20 -13.98 15.09
C PRO A 333 -2.60 -12.92 16.05
N TRP A 334 -1.69 -13.32 16.93
CA TRP A 334 -1.05 -12.42 17.89
C TRP A 334 0.35 -11.99 17.43
N PHE A 335 0.66 -10.72 17.63
CA PHE A 335 1.99 -10.16 17.39
C PHE A 335 2.31 -9.09 18.43
N SER A 336 3.58 -8.69 18.53
CA SER A 336 4.03 -7.62 19.43
C SER A 336 4.68 -6.47 18.67
N VAL A 337 4.46 -5.25 19.15
CA VAL A 337 4.97 -4.00 18.56
C VAL A 337 5.39 -3.03 19.67
N ASP A 338 6.43 -2.25 19.44
CA ASP A 338 6.89 -1.22 20.38
C ASP A 338 5.85 -0.09 20.48
N TYR A 339 5.12 -0.06 21.60
CA TYR A 339 4.09 0.94 21.85
C TYR A 339 4.64 2.36 21.89
N ARG A 340 5.91 2.54 22.26
CA ARG A 340 6.53 3.87 22.36
C ARG A 340 6.68 4.50 21.00
N ARG A 341 7.27 3.75 20.07
CA ARG A 341 7.46 4.24 18.70
C ARG A 341 6.12 4.46 18.00
N LEU A 342 5.14 3.56 18.23
CA LEU A 342 3.79 3.74 17.72
C LEU A 342 3.13 5.02 18.24
N TYR A 343 3.23 5.29 19.54
CA TYR A 343 2.71 6.52 20.14
C TYR A 343 3.37 7.79 19.58
N ASP A 344 4.70 7.79 19.50
CA ASP A 344 5.47 8.94 19.01
C ASP A 344 5.09 9.30 17.55
N VAL A 345 4.95 8.28 16.69
CA VAL A 345 4.54 8.47 15.28
C VAL A 345 3.08 8.92 15.19
N LEU A 346 2.17 8.33 15.95
CA LEU A 346 0.76 8.76 15.96
C LEU A 346 0.65 10.23 16.37
N CYS A 347 1.41 10.69 17.37
CA CYS A 347 1.40 12.10 17.76
C CYS A 347 1.81 13.03 16.61
N GLN A 348 2.76 12.61 15.76
CA GLN A 348 3.21 13.38 14.60
C GLN A 348 2.17 13.36 13.47
N THR A 349 1.57 12.20 13.18
CA THR A 349 0.75 11.99 11.99
C THR A 349 -0.76 12.14 12.21
N VAL A 350 -1.23 12.40 13.43
CA VAL A 350 -2.66 12.63 13.78
C VAL A 350 -3.34 13.72 12.95
N HIS A 351 -2.58 14.63 12.34
CA HIS A 351 -3.14 15.59 11.40
C HIS A 351 -3.69 14.96 10.11
N THR A 352 -3.45 13.67 9.85
CA THR A 352 -4.01 12.90 8.72
C THR A 352 -5.25 12.11 9.12
N ASP A 353 -6.21 11.97 8.19
CA ASP A 353 -7.46 11.24 8.41
C ASP A 353 -7.21 9.77 8.81
N GLN A 354 -6.27 9.10 8.13
CA GLN A 354 -5.96 7.68 8.33
C GLN A 354 -5.37 7.41 9.71
N SER A 355 -4.37 8.21 10.11
CA SER A 355 -3.72 8.05 11.42
C SER A 355 -4.70 8.34 12.55
N THR A 356 -5.63 9.29 12.35
CA THR A 356 -6.71 9.57 13.30
C THR A 356 -7.68 8.39 13.42
N LEU A 357 -8.07 7.78 12.29
CA LEU A 357 -8.92 6.59 12.31
C LEU A 357 -8.23 5.40 13.01
N LEU A 358 -6.94 5.18 12.73
CA LEU A 358 -6.15 4.15 13.40
C LEU A 358 -6.09 4.41 14.91
N LEU A 359 -5.76 5.64 15.32
CA LEU A 359 -5.72 6.04 16.73
C LEU A 359 -7.07 5.81 17.42
N TYR A 360 -8.18 6.19 16.78
CA TYR A 360 -9.52 5.93 17.27
C TYR A 360 -9.78 4.44 17.48
N MET A 361 -9.47 3.59 16.51
CA MET A 361 -9.69 2.15 16.62
C MET A 361 -8.89 1.55 17.78
N LEU A 362 -7.63 1.95 17.92
CA LEU A 362 -6.74 1.48 18.98
C LEU A 362 -7.22 1.93 20.36
N LEU A 363 -7.53 3.22 20.55
CA LEU A 363 -8.01 3.73 21.83
C LEU A 363 -9.37 3.17 22.24
N HIS A 364 -10.27 2.94 21.28
CA HIS A 364 -11.60 2.43 21.59
C HIS A 364 -11.61 0.92 21.90
N ARG A 365 -10.75 0.12 21.27
CA ARG A 365 -10.88 -1.35 21.31
C ARG A 365 -9.65 -2.09 21.85
N ASN A 366 -8.44 -1.54 21.72
CA ASN A 366 -7.24 -2.15 22.29
C ASN A 366 -7.01 -1.61 23.71
N GLN A 367 -7.38 -2.41 24.72
CA GLN A 367 -7.28 -2.02 26.13
C GLN A 367 -5.84 -1.81 26.59
N HIS A 368 -4.89 -2.62 26.10
CA HIS A 368 -3.47 -2.52 26.45
C HIS A 368 -2.89 -1.20 25.94
N PHE A 369 -3.17 -0.85 24.68
CA PHE A 369 -2.72 0.41 24.11
C PHE A 369 -3.41 1.62 24.76
N LYS A 370 -4.72 1.56 25.05
CA LYS A 370 -5.42 2.63 25.80
C LYS A 370 -4.78 2.86 27.17
N ALA A 371 -4.53 1.79 27.94
CA ALA A 371 -3.89 1.88 29.24
C ALA A 371 -2.48 2.48 29.15
N TYR A 372 -1.71 2.07 28.15
CA TYR A 372 -0.40 2.65 27.87
C TYR A 372 -0.47 4.16 27.61
N VAL A 373 -1.37 4.61 26.73
CA VAL A 373 -1.52 6.04 26.39
C VAL A 373 -1.93 6.86 27.61
N ILE A 374 -2.87 6.37 28.43
CA ILE A 374 -3.34 7.08 29.63
C ILE A 374 -2.24 7.16 30.70
N SER A 375 -1.38 6.14 30.80
CA SER A 375 -0.28 6.12 31.78
C SER A 375 0.86 7.11 31.48
N ARG A 376 0.89 7.69 30.27
CA ARG A 376 1.97 8.60 29.85
C ARG A 376 1.80 9.99 30.45
N THR A 377 2.91 10.66 30.72
CA THR A 377 2.94 12.04 31.24
C THR A 377 2.85 13.09 30.14
N ASN A 378 3.26 12.77 28.92
CA ASN A 378 3.38 13.70 27.80
C ASN A 378 2.12 13.69 26.91
N ILE A 379 0.95 13.72 27.54
CA ILE A 379 -0.33 13.62 26.82
C ILE A 379 -0.61 14.88 25.99
N ASP A 380 0.05 15.98 26.28
CA ASP A 380 0.05 17.19 25.48
C ASP A 380 0.47 16.95 24.02
N GLN A 381 1.38 16.00 23.79
CA GLN A 381 1.88 15.68 22.44
C GLN A 381 0.81 15.11 21.51
N ILE A 382 -0.22 14.46 22.05
CA ILE A 382 -1.34 13.95 21.24
C ILE A 382 -2.50 14.95 21.22
N VAL A 383 -2.77 15.61 22.35
CA VAL A 383 -3.91 16.54 22.48
C VAL A 383 -3.69 17.81 21.67
N LEU A 384 -2.48 18.36 21.63
CA LEU A 384 -2.21 19.61 20.92
C LEU A 384 -2.40 19.46 19.39
N PRO A 385 -1.88 18.41 18.72
CA PRO A 385 -2.22 18.13 17.33
C PRO A 385 -3.72 17.92 17.10
N VAL A 386 -4.42 17.17 17.94
CA VAL A 386 -5.88 16.96 17.81
C VAL A 386 -6.64 18.29 17.92
N LEU A 387 -6.27 19.15 18.87
CA LEU A 387 -6.85 20.49 19.01
C LEU A 387 -6.55 21.36 17.79
N ARG A 388 -5.35 21.26 17.21
CA ARG A 388 -4.99 21.96 15.96
C ARG A 388 -5.89 21.51 14.81
N VAL A 389 -6.17 20.20 14.68
CA VAL A 389 -7.12 19.69 13.67
C VAL A 389 -8.50 20.32 13.85
N ILE A 390 -9.01 20.34 15.07
CA ILE A 390 -10.32 20.93 15.41
C ILE A 390 -10.33 22.44 15.17
N TYR A 391 -9.23 23.15 15.43
CA TYR A 391 -9.15 24.58 15.17
C TYR A 391 -9.19 24.90 13.67
N THR A 392 -8.49 24.10 12.85
CA THR A 392 -8.54 24.20 11.38
C THR A 392 -9.80 23.59 10.75
N ALA A 393 -10.87 23.39 11.54
CA ALA A 393 -12.10 22.73 11.13
C ALA A 393 -12.79 23.35 9.90
N THR A 394 -12.60 24.64 9.63
CA THR A 394 -13.21 25.30 8.47
C THR A 394 -12.63 24.83 7.13
N GLU A 395 -11.41 24.28 7.15
CA GLU A 395 -10.68 23.85 5.94
C GLU A 395 -10.65 22.32 5.77
N ARG A 396 -11.18 21.57 6.75
CA ARG A 396 -11.08 20.11 6.80
C ARG A 396 -12.42 19.40 6.69
N ASN A 397 -12.36 18.12 6.33
CA ASN A 397 -13.55 17.29 6.20
C ASN A 397 -14.25 17.07 7.55
N SER A 398 -15.58 17.05 7.52
CA SER A 398 -16.41 16.91 8.73
C SER A 398 -16.13 15.61 9.50
N HIS A 399 -15.84 14.49 8.82
CA HIS A 399 -15.53 13.22 9.47
C HIS A 399 -14.25 13.28 10.31
N HIS A 400 -13.20 13.98 9.84
CA HIS A 400 -11.94 14.08 10.58
C HIS A 400 -12.12 14.81 11.92
N ILE A 401 -12.97 15.85 11.91
CA ILE A 401 -13.35 16.63 13.10
C ILE A 401 -14.12 15.75 14.09
N TYR A 402 -15.14 14.99 13.62
CA TYR A 402 -15.91 14.11 14.49
C TYR A 402 -15.03 13.05 15.16
N MET A 403 -14.14 12.41 14.40
CA MET A 403 -13.24 11.39 14.94
C MET A 403 -12.27 11.97 15.96
N SER A 404 -11.74 13.18 15.70
CA SER A 404 -10.90 13.93 16.63
C SER A 404 -11.62 14.27 17.94
N LEU A 405 -12.88 14.68 17.87
CA LEU A 405 -13.71 14.93 19.06
C LEU A 405 -13.97 13.66 19.86
N ILE A 406 -14.24 12.53 19.19
CA ILE A 406 -14.45 11.24 19.85
C ILE A 406 -13.16 10.80 20.56
N ILE A 407 -11.99 11.00 19.96
CA ILE A 407 -10.70 10.71 20.60
C ILE A 407 -10.53 11.55 21.87
N LEU A 408 -10.80 12.86 21.82
CA LEU A 408 -10.75 13.70 23.02
C LEU A 408 -11.74 13.23 24.09
N LEU A 409 -12.94 12.82 23.68
CA LEU A 409 -13.95 12.31 24.60
C LEU A 409 -13.47 11.03 25.30
N ILE A 410 -12.94 10.06 24.55
CA ILE A 410 -12.41 8.79 25.09
C ILE A 410 -11.27 9.06 26.08
N LEU A 411 -10.41 10.04 25.80
CA LEU A 411 -9.31 10.38 26.70
C LEU A 411 -9.80 11.14 27.94
N SER A 412 -10.79 12.02 27.80
CA SER A 412 -11.39 12.79 28.91
C SER A 412 -12.22 11.97 29.90
N GLU A 413 -12.50 10.71 29.58
CA GLU A 413 -13.14 9.76 30.50
C GLU A 413 -12.25 9.47 31.72
N ASP A 414 -10.92 9.67 31.61
CA ASP A 414 -9.98 9.42 32.69
C ASP A 414 -9.71 10.67 33.56
N ASP A 415 -9.87 10.51 34.88
CA ASP A 415 -9.70 11.60 35.84
C ASP A 415 -8.25 12.11 35.93
N TYR A 416 -7.26 11.22 35.71
CA TYR A 416 -5.85 11.58 35.76
C TYR A 416 -5.44 12.39 34.53
N PHE A 417 -5.94 12.00 33.35
CA PHE A 417 -5.81 12.77 32.12
C PHE A 417 -6.32 14.20 32.29
N ASN A 418 -7.53 14.37 32.83
CA ASN A 418 -8.13 15.70 33.01
C ASN A 418 -7.29 16.61 33.92
N LYS A 419 -6.79 16.09 35.05
CA LYS A 419 -5.92 16.85 35.95
C LYS A 419 -4.62 17.28 35.25
N THR A 420 -3.99 16.35 34.57
CA THR A 420 -2.71 16.59 33.87
C THR A 420 -2.84 17.68 32.80
N ILE A 421 -3.92 17.67 32.01
CA ILE A 421 -4.13 18.68 30.97
C ILE A 421 -4.42 20.06 31.54
N HIS A 422 -5.22 20.15 32.61
CA HIS A 422 -5.50 21.44 33.24
C HIS A 422 -4.27 22.06 33.92
N ASP A 423 -3.28 21.24 34.30
CA ASP A 423 -2.00 21.71 34.83
C ASP A 423 -1.04 22.23 33.75
N ILE A 424 -1.23 21.84 32.48
CA ILE A 424 -0.37 22.25 31.36
C ILE A 424 -0.67 23.71 30.97
N LYS A 425 0.30 24.60 31.23
CA LYS A 425 0.23 26.02 30.83
C LYS A 425 0.95 26.26 29.50
N LEU A 426 0.17 26.47 28.44
CA LEU A 426 0.70 26.86 27.13
C LEU A 426 1.09 28.34 27.13
N LYS A 427 2.38 28.64 26.95
CA LYS A 427 2.89 30.03 26.97
C LYS A 427 2.74 30.75 25.63
N LYS A 428 2.77 30.03 24.51
CA LYS A 428 2.55 30.52 23.14
C LYS A 428 2.03 29.38 22.26
N LEU A 429 1.02 29.66 21.45
CA LEU A 429 0.55 28.79 20.36
C LEU A 429 1.23 29.26 19.07
N THR A 430 1.76 28.34 18.28
CA THR A 430 2.54 28.62 17.06
C THR A 430 1.73 28.49 15.78
N TRP A 431 0.42 28.32 15.89
CA TRP A 431 -0.53 28.17 14.79
C TRP A 431 -1.72 29.08 15.00
#